data_AF-S3K1G3-F1
#
_entry.id   AF-S3K1G3-F1
#
_cell.length_a   1.000
_cell.length_b   1.000
_cell.length_c   1.000
_cell.angle_alpha   90.00
_cell.angle_beta   90.00
_cell.angle_gamma   90.00
#
_symmetry.space_group_name_H-M   'P 1'
#
loop_
_entity.id
_entity.type
_entity.pdbx_description
1 polymer ?
#
loop_
_entity_poly.entity_id
_entity_poly.type
_entity_poly.pdbx_seq_one_letter_code
_entity_poly.pdbx_strand_id
1 'polypeptide(L)'
;MKKCMVVAAVLAAVLIALTGCPNPAHNAPAEYTVTFSIDNDTNGTLSTKANGETITSGTKVTEGKTVVFTAEPKANYTATWTITGGAFEAGTGTYGSTTAKVKVTSDVTVKVSFLKLHKVDATLSVYAPLMNLDLAKGQPDKGEKFKPIVEGCQVTVDGDGKRMITVKFRKSYVNVKGLVSNTFIDPRNSKPGYYDMDGIKQDAPYTVSTDDTADDPEGEKVHYVTSMSFPVSKDKTEYFLWLYLNSSVMGAQSGDGKGTAGPNEPNEHSKYAGKFTVDWSTLTEE
;
A
#
# COMPACT_ATOMS: atom_id res chain seq x y z
N MET A 1 -75.46 -12.92 63.72
CA MET A 1 -76.56 -13.59 62.98
C MET A 1 -77.10 -12.65 61.92
N LYS A 2 -77.19 -13.11 60.66
CA LYS A 2 -78.02 -12.56 59.56
C LYS A 2 -77.58 -11.17 59.04
N LYS A 3 -77.34 -10.90 57.76
CA LYS A 3 -77.79 -11.52 56.50
C LYS A 3 -76.78 -11.25 55.38
N CYS A 4 -76.48 -12.29 54.60
CA CYS A 4 -75.99 -12.20 53.22
C CYS A 4 -77.16 -11.86 52.29
N MET A 5 -76.93 -10.99 51.31
CA MET A 5 -77.52 -11.03 49.97
C MET A 5 -76.94 -9.87 49.16
N VAL A 6 -76.15 -10.14 48.12
CA VAL A 6 -76.30 -9.47 46.81
C VAL A 6 -75.91 -10.48 45.73
N VAL A 7 -76.80 -10.55 44.75
CA VAL A 7 -76.84 -11.34 43.51
C VAL A 7 -75.71 -10.94 42.56
N ALA A 8 -75.08 -11.89 41.88
CA ALA A 8 -74.26 -11.61 40.70
C ALA A 8 -74.79 -12.42 39.50
N ALA A 9 -75.37 -11.70 38.54
CA ALA A 9 -75.87 -12.21 37.28
C ALA A 9 -74.72 -12.44 36.30
N VAL A 10 -74.84 -13.53 35.54
CA VAL A 10 -73.97 -13.94 34.44
C VAL A 10 -74.18 -13.01 33.24
N LEU A 11 -73.12 -12.47 32.66
CA LEU A 11 -73.15 -11.88 31.31
C LEU A 11 -71.96 -12.39 30.49
N ALA A 12 -72.28 -12.96 29.34
CA ALA A 12 -71.38 -13.66 28.43
C ALA A 12 -70.35 -12.72 27.78
N ALA A 13 -69.06 -13.08 27.86
CA ALA A 13 -68.00 -12.46 27.08
C ALA A 13 -67.85 -13.21 25.76
N VAL A 14 -68.13 -12.49 24.68
CA VAL A 14 -67.98 -12.92 23.28
C VAL A 14 -66.48 -13.14 22.98
N LEU A 15 -66.11 -14.35 22.57
CA LEU A 15 -64.80 -14.63 21.97
C LEU A 15 -64.71 -13.94 20.61
N ILE A 16 -63.80 -12.97 20.49
CA ILE A 16 -63.28 -12.52 19.20
C ILE A 16 -61.91 -13.18 19.03
N ALA A 17 -61.88 -14.24 18.21
CA ALA A 17 -60.66 -14.83 17.73
C ALA A 17 -59.98 -13.85 16.74
N LEU A 18 -58.98 -13.12 17.22
CA LEU A 18 -57.99 -12.52 16.33
C LEU A 18 -56.92 -13.59 16.08
N THR A 19 -57.07 -14.31 14.96
CA THR A 19 -55.99 -15.11 14.39
C THR A 19 -54.87 -14.15 13.96
N GLY A 20 -53.88 -13.96 14.84
CA GLY A 20 -52.62 -13.36 14.44
C GLY A 20 -51.92 -14.29 13.47
N CYS A 21 -51.74 -13.87 12.22
CA CYS A 21 -50.76 -14.50 11.35
C CYS A 21 -49.40 -14.49 12.05
N PRO A 22 -48.63 -15.59 12.05
CA PRO A 22 -47.22 -15.50 12.41
C PRO A 22 -46.55 -14.62 11.36
N ASN A 23 -46.02 -13.47 11.77
CA ASN A 23 -45.12 -12.73 10.90
C ASN A 23 -43.98 -13.69 10.49
N PRO A 24 -43.66 -13.85 9.20
CA PRO A 24 -42.39 -14.46 8.84
C PRO A 24 -41.32 -13.59 9.48
N ALA A 25 -40.43 -14.21 10.27
CA ALA A 25 -39.23 -13.56 10.75
C ALA A 25 -38.50 -13.00 9.51
N HIS A 26 -38.65 -11.70 9.28
CA HIS A 26 -37.79 -10.99 8.36
C HIS A 26 -36.44 -11.02 9.06
N ASN A 27 -35.56 -11.92 8.62
CA ASN A 27 -34.19 -11.97 9.12
C ASN A 27 -33.60 -10.58 8.90
N ALA A 28 -33.52 -9.78 9.97
CA ALA A 28 -32.86 -8.49 9.91
C ALA A 28 -31.45 -8.71 9.34
N PRO A 29 -30.98 -7.85 8.43
CA PRO A 29 -29.63 -7.96 7.91
C PRO A 29 -28.63 -8.06 9.08
N ALA A 30 -27.66 -8.96 9.00
CA ALA A 30 -26.61 -9.03 10.02
C ALA A 30 -25.86 -7.69 10.06
N GLU A 31 -25.45 -7.26 11.25
CA GLU A 31 -24.68 -6.04 11.46
C GLU A 31 -23.46 -6.33 12.32
N TYR A 32 -22.35 -5.71 11.95
CA TYR A 32 -21.08 -5.88 12.62
C TYR A 32 -20.53 -4.54 13.09
N THR A 33 -19.82 -4.56 14.21
CA THR A 33 -19.23 -3.36 14.81
C THR A 33 -17.94 -2.99 14.08
N VAL A 34 -17.85 -1.71 13.72
CA VAL A 34 -16.66 -1.12 13.11
C VAL A 34 -15.99 -0.19 14.12
N THR A 35 -14.84 -0.61 14.64
CA THR A 35 -14.03 0.17 15.57
C THR A 35 -12.81 0.73 14.85
N PHE A 36 -12.49 1.99 15.13
CA PHE A 36 -11.26 2.61 14.64
C PHE A 36 -10.64 3.60 15.62
N SER A 37 -9.32 3.76 15.52
CA SER A 37 -8.53 4.67 16.35
C SER A 37 -7.34 5.26 15.59
N ILE A 38 -6.87 6.42 16.05
CA ILE A 38 -5.61 7.02 15.62
C ILE A 38 -4.57 6.79 16.72
N ASP A 39 -3.41 6.23 16.35
CA ASP A 39 -2.24 6.22 17.22
C ASP A 39 -1.58 7.61 17.14
N ASN A 40 -1.80 8.41 18.19
CA ASN A 40 -1.42 9.83 18.30
C ASN A 40 -2.16 10.76 17.30
N ASP A 41 -3.21 11.41 17.79
CA ASP A 41 -4.10 12.31 17.04
C ASP A 41 -3.45 13.65 16.65
N THR A 42 -2.22 13.93 17.09
CA THR A 42 -1.56 15.21 16.78
C THR A 42 -0.86 15.24 15.42
N ASN A 43 -0.72 14.10 14.73
CA ASN A 43 0.10 13.97 13.51
C ASN A 43 -0.69 13.81 12.20
N GLY A 44 -2.02 13.81 12.30
CA GLY A 44 -2.92 13.72 11.15
C GLY A 44 -4.37 13.53 11.59
N THR A 45 -5.29 13.47 10.64
CA THR A 45 -6.71 13.26 10.91
C THR A 45 -7.21 11.98 10.24
N LEU A 46 -8.28 11.39 10.78
CA LEU A 46 -8.97 10.26 10.19
C LEU A 46 -10.45 10.61 10.03
N SER A 47 -10.97 10.42 8.83
CA SER A 47 -12.41 10.44 8.55
C SER A 47 -12.87 9.07 8.05
N THR A 48 -14.07 8.66 8.43
CA THR A 48 -14.59 7.33 8.12
C THR A 48 -16.02 7.44 7.59
N LYS A 49 -16.30 6.78 6.47
CA LYS A 49 -17.62 6.76 5.85
C LYS A 49 -18.12 5.34 5.57
N ALA A 50 -19.41 5.12 5.80
CA ALA A 50 -20.14 3.94 5.34
C ALA A 50 -21.32 4.41 4.48
N ASN A 51 -21.48 3.86 3.28
CA ASN A 51 -22.51 4.30 2.31
C ASN A 51 -22.52 5.82 2.03
N GLY A 52 -21.36 6.48 2.12
CA GLY A 52 -21.22 7.92 1.91
C GLY A 52 -21.52 8.79 3.14
N GLU A 53 -22.05 8.22 4.22
CA GLU A 53 -22.31 8.91 5.48
C GLU A 53 -21.15 8.75 6.45
N THR A 54 -20.81 9.81 7.18
CA THR A 54 -19.77 9.77 8.22
C THR A 54 -20.24 8.92 9.39
N ILE A 55 -19.39 8.01 9.85
CA ILE A 55 -19.66 7.17 11.02
C ILE A 55 -18.65 7.43 12.13
N THR A 56 -19.02 7.10 13.37
CA THR A 56 -18.13 7.14 14.53
C THR A 56 -17.65 5.73 14.89
N SER A 57 -16.53 5.65 15.61
CA SER A 57 -15.99 4.37 16.08
C SER A 57 -17.01 3.65 16.97
N GLY A 58 -17.23 2.36 16.73
CA GLY A 58 -18.24 1.54 17.40
C GLY A 58 -19.59 1.47 16.66
N THR A 59 -19.74 2.17 15.52
CA THR A 59 -20.96 2.09 14.70
C THR A 59 -21.18 0.66 14.18
N LYS A 60 -22.43 0.18 14.24
CA LYS A 60 -22.86 -1.06 13.59
C LYS A 60 -23.11 -0.80 12.11
N VAL A 61 -22.50 -1.62 11.25
CA VAL A 61 -22.63 -1.53 9.80
C VAL A 61 -23.20 -2.84 9.28
N THR A 62 -24.21 -2.73 8.42
CA THR A 62 -24.81 -3.90 7.75
C THR A 62 -23.77 -4.72 7.00
N GLU A 63 -23.88 -6.04 7.08
CA GLU A 63 -23.06 -6.98 6.34
C GLU A 63 -23.02 -6.67 4.84
N GLY A 64 -21.84 -6.88 4.26
CA GLY A 64 -21.57 -6.69 2.83
C GLY A 64 -21.33 -5.25 2.41
N LYS A 65 -21.54 -4.26 3.30
CA LYS A 65 -21.24 -2.86 3.01
C LYS A 65 -19.74 -2.58 3.11
N THR A 66 -19.27 -1.63 2.31
CA THR A 66 -17.87 -1.15 2.36
C THR A 66 -17.78 0.09 3.24
N VAL A 67 -16.81 0.08 4.15
CA VAL A 67 -16.39 1.24 4.92
C VAL A 67 -15.11 1.80 4.31
N VAL A 68 -15.06 3.11 4.13
CA VAL A 68 -13.91 3.85 3.61
C VAL A 68 -13.32 4.69 4.73
N PHE A 69 -12.05 4.45 5.02
CA PHE A 69 -11.22 5.24 5.92
C PHE A 69 -10.34 6.17 5.09
N THR A 70 -10.28 7.44 5.45
CA THR A 70 -9.47 8.46 4.79
C THR A 70 -8.61 9.15 5.83
N ALA A 71 -7.30 8.99 5.71
CA ALA A 71 -6.31 9.66 6.53
C ALA A 71 -5.78 10.92 5.84
N GLU A 72 -5.57 11.98 6.61
CA GLU A 72 -4.87 13.19 6.18
C GLU A 72 -3.64 13.38 7.08
N PRO A 73 -2.48 12.81 6.71
CA PRO A 73 -1.23 13.06 7.42
C PRO A 73 -0.86 14.55 7.38
N LYS A 74 -0.27 15.07 8.45
CA LYS A 74 0.42 16.36 8.40
C LYS A 74 1.62 16.31 7.46
N ALA A 75 2.13 17.48 7.07
CA ALA A 75 3.38 17.58 6.35
C ALA A 75 4.50 16.81 7.07
N ASN A 76 5.33 16.11 6.30
CA ASN A 76 6.42 15.25 6.78
C ASN A 76 5.96 14.02 7.60
N TYR A 77 4.68 13.63 7.50
CA TYR A 77 4.17 12.35 8.03
C TYR A 77 3.55 11.50 6.92
N THR A 78 3.48 10.20 7.17
CA THR A 78 2.78 9.24 6.30
C THR A 78 1.87 8.33 7.11
N ALA A 79 0.77 7.88 6.49
CA ALA A 79 -0.20 6.99 7.13
C ALA A 79 0.24 5.53 7.02
N THR A 80 0.01 4.79 8.09
CA THR A 80 0.15 3.33 8.16
C THR A 80 -1.09 2.74 8.78
N TRP A 81 -1.47 1.54 8.36
CA TRP A 81 -2.76 0.94 8.71
C TRP A 81 -2.55 -0.46 9.29
N THR A 82 -3.37 -0.79 10.30
CA THR A 82 -3.55 -2.17 10.75
C THR A 82 -5.03 -2.51 10.79
N ILE A 83 -5.36 -3.77 10.56
CA ILE A 83 -6.72 -4.28 10.63
C ILE A 83 -6.73 -5.63 11.36
N THR A 84 -7.74 -5.82 12.19
CA THR A 84 -8.06 -7.12 12.82
C THR A 84 -9.53 -7.42 12.60
N GLY A 85 -9.87 -8.71 12.49
CA GLY A 85 -11.24 -9.16 12.21
C GLY A 85 -11.66 -9.03 10.74
N GLY A 86 -10.74 -8.67 9.83
CA GLY A 86 -11.01 -8.53 8.40
C GLY A 86 -9.73 -8.28 7.59
N ALA A 87 -9.88 -7.89 6.33
CA ALA A 87 -8.79 -7.51 5.44
C ALA A 87 -9.15 -6.28 4.62
N PHE A 88 -8.16 -5.48 4.26
CA PHE A 88 -8.37 -4.36 3.34
C PHE A 88 -8.64 -4.84 1.91
N GLU A 89 -9.43 -4.07 1.17
CA GLU A 89 -9.59 -4.26 -0.27
C GLU A 89 -8.24 -4.04 -0.97
N ALA A 90 -7.98 -4.85 -2.01
CA ALA A 90 -6.73 -4.81 -2.76
C ALA A 90 -6.42 -3.40 -3.26
N GLY A 91 -5.17 -2.96 -3.08
CA GLY A 91 -4.71 -1.63 -3.45
C GLY A 91 -5.08 -0.51 -2.47
N THR A 92 -5.71 -0.83 -1.32
CA THR A 92 -5.99 0.12 -0.24
C THR A 92 -5.35 -0.34 1.07
N GLY A 93 -5.20 0.57 2.04
CA GLY A 93 -4.58 0.25 3.33
C GLY A 93 -3.11 -0.20 3.24
N THR A 94 -2.46 0.02 2.09
CA THR A 94 -1.03 -0.20 1.92
C THR A 94 -0.25 0.89 2.65
N TYR A 95 1.04 0.63 2.89
CA TYR A 95 1.94 1.61 3.49
C TYR A 95 1.91 2.94 2.70
N GLY A 96 1.72 4.04 3.41
CA GLY A 96 1.63 5.39 2.83
C GLY A 96 0.31 5.73 2.14
N SER A 97 -0.63 4.79 2.02
CA SER A 97 -1.95 5.08 1.45
C SER A 97 -2.72 6.05 2.34
N THR A 98 -3.33 7.07 1.76
CA THR A 98 -4.28 7.95 2.46
C THR A 98 -5.66 7.33 2.58
N THR A 99 -5.91 6.18 1.95
CA THR A 99 -7.20 5.49 2.04
C THR A 99 -7.06 4.01 2.37
N ALA A 100 -8.00 3.49 3.15
CA ALA A 100 -8.16 2.07 3.40
C ALA A 100 -9.65 1.71 3.27
N LYS A 101 -9.97 0.58 2.65
CA LYS A 101 -11.35 0.13 2.46
C LYS A 101 -11.52 -1.26 3.02
N VAL A 102 -12.64 -1.51 3.70
CA VAL A 102 -12.99 -2.83 4.22
C VAL A 102 -14.43 -3.16 3.85
N LYS A 103 -14.64 -4.37 3.32
CA LYS A 103 -15.98 -4.94 3.19
C LYS A 103 -16.34 -5.63 4.49
N VAL A 104 -17.43 -5.21 5.12
CA VAL A 104 -17.84 -5.67 6.45
C VAL A 104 -18.48 -7.05 6.34
N THR A 105 -17.84 -8.06 6.91
CA THR A 105 -18.37 -9.45 7.02
C THR A 105 -18.28 -10.01 8.44
N SER A 106 -17.68 -9.24 9.35
CA SER A 106 -17.42 -9.54 10.75
C SER A 106 -17.08 -8.24 11.46
N ASP A 107 -16.99 -8.26 12.80
CA ASP A 107 -16.49 -7.12 13.56
C ASP A 107 -15.05 -6.81 13.13
N VAL A 108 -14.75 -5.53 12.91
CA VAL A 108 -13.43 -5.08 12.46
C VAL A 108 -12.90 -3.97 13.35
N THR A 109 -11.60 -4.04 13.63
CA THR A 109 -10.86 -2.94 14.27
C THR A 109 -9.76 -2.46 13.35
N VAL A 110 -9.78 -1.17 13.00
CA VAL A 110 -8.78 -0.50 12.16
C VAL A 110 -8.00 0.51 12.98
N LYS A 111 -6.67 0.48 12.92
CA LYS A 111 -5.83 1.54 13.48
C LYS A 111 -5.09 2.25 12.37
N VAL A 112 -5.00 3.57 12.48
CA VAL A 112 -4.11 4.39 11.66
C VAL A 112 -3.03 5.00 12.54
N SER A 113 -1.78 4.96 12.08
CA SER A 113 -0.66 5.61 12.75
C SER A 113 0.03 6.54 11.76
N PHE A 114 0.38 7.74 12.22
CA PHE A 114 1.09 8.74 11.43
C PHE A 114 2.57 8.74 11.80
N LEU A 115 3.41 8.22 10.91
CA LEU A 115 4.85 8.09 11.14
C LEU A 115 5.62 9.24 10.50
N LYS A 116 6.55 9.81 11.26
CA LYS A 116 7.40 10.92 10.81
C LYS A 116 8.39 10.45 9.75
N LEU A 117 8.54 11.24 8.69
CA LEU A 117 9.48 11.00 7.61
C LEU A 117 10.87 11.53 7.97
N HIS A 118 11.87 10.72 7.63
CA HIS A 118 13.29 11.04 7.75
C HIS A 118 13.91 10.92 6.36
N LYS A 119 14.83 11.81 6.01
CA LYS A 119 15.64 11.67 4.81
C LYS A 119 16.81 10.72 5.06
N VAL A 120 17.18 9.96 4.04
CA VAL A 120 18.39 9.16 4.01
C VAL A 120 18.91 9.12 2.58
N ASP A 121 20.22 9.10 2.43
CA ASP A 121 20.83 8.90 1.12
C ASP A 121 20.93 7.41 0.81
N ALA A 122 20.66 7.06 -0.45
CA ALA A 122 20.85 5.72 -0.95
C ALA A 122 21.20 5.74 -2.44
N THR A 123 21.80 4.66 -2.90
CA THR A 123 22.11 4.46 -4.32
C THR A 123 21.55 3.13 -4.80
N LEU A 124 21.14 3.07 -6.06
CA LEU A 124 20.82 1.83 -6.77
C LEU A 124 21.84 1.64 -7.89
N SER A 125 22.33 0.41 -8.02
CA SER A 125 23.22 0.00 -9.09
C SER A 125 22.62 -1.21 -9.82
N VAL A 126 22.55 -1.12 -11.14
CA VAL A 126 22.18 -2.22 -12.04
C VAL A 126 23.18 -2.21 -13.19
N TYR A 127 24.30 -2.92 -13.00
CA TYR A 127 25.42 -2.87 -13.92
C TYR A 127 25.27 -3.88 -15.07
N ALA A 128 25.34 -3.39 -16.31
CA ALA A 128 25.33 -4.15 -17.53
C ALA A 128 26.76 -4.25 -18.10
N PRO A 129 27.49 -5.37 -17.86
CA PRO A 129 28.91 -5.46 -18.18
C PRO A 129 29.22 -5.38 -19.69
N LEU A 130 28.36 -5.93 -20.54
CA LEU A 130 28.53 -5.90 -22.00
C LEU A 130 28.51 -4.48 -22.58
N MET A 131 27.88 -3.54 -21.86
CA MET A 131 27.77 -2.13 -22.26
C MET A 131 28.69 -1.23 -21.45
N ASN A 132 29.36 -1.76 -20.43
CA ASN A 132 30.08 -1.01 -19.41
C ASN A 132 29.26 0.18 -18.87
N LEU A 133 28.01 -0.09 -18.47
CA LEU A 133 27.03 0.92 -18.09
C LEU A 133 26.27 0.47 -16.84
N ASP A 134 26.05 1.40 -15.90
CA ASP A 134 25.10 1.22 -14.81
C ASP A 134 23.77 1.88 -15.18
N LEU A 135 22.74 1.07 -15.39
CA LEU A 135 21.43 1.52 -15.85
C LEU A 135 20.70 2.36 -14.80
N ALA A 136 20.98 2.13 -13.52
CA ALA A 136 20.32 2.82 -12.42
C ALA A 136 21.04 4.11 -12.00
N LYS A 137 22.37 4.15 -12.08
CA LYS A 137 23.16 5.36 -11.76
C LYS A 137 23.09 6.43 -12.84
N GLY A 138 22.69 6.08 -14.07
CA GLY A 138 22.68 7.02 -15.17
C GLY A 138 24.09 7.52 -15.54
N GLN A 139 24.16 8.72 -16.11
CA GLN A 139 25.38 9.41 -16.52
C GLN A 139 25.28 10.90 -16.12
N PRO A 140 25.26 11.22 -14.81
CA PRO A 140 24.93 12.57 -14.33
C PRO A 140 25.88 13.67 -14.84
N ASP A 141 27.12 13.30 -15.18
CA ASP A 141 28.12 14.15 -15.83
C ASP A 141 27.67 14.67 -17.21
N LYS A 142 26.71 13.99 -17.86
CA LYS A 142 26.14 14.38 -19.16
C LYS A 142 24.92 15.29 -19.07
N GLY A 143 24.50 15.65 -17.84
CA GLY A 143 23.44 16.63 -17.59
C GLY A 143 22.18 16.07 -16.94
N GLU A 144 21.23 16.97 -16.65
CA GLU A 144 20.09 16.75 -15.76
C GLU A 144 19.25 15.51 -16.08
N LYS A 145 18.94 15.28 -17.36
CA LYS A 145 18.12 14.15 -17.79
C LYS A 145 18.81 12.78 -17.60
N PHE A 146 20.12 12.75 -17.38
CA PHE A 146 20.92 11.54 -17.20
C PHE A 146 21.21 11.24 -15.72
N LYS A 147 20.53 11.91 -14.77
CA LYS A 147 20.67 11.64 -13.33
C LYS A 147 20.30 10.20 -12.95
N PRO A 148 20.75 9.70 -11.79
CA PRO A 148 20.31 8.42 -11.27
C PRO A 148 18.80 8.27 -11.23
N ILE A 149 18.31 7.03 -11.39
CA ILE A 149 16.89 6.70 -11.33
C ILE A 149 16.31 6.91 -9.92
N VAL A 150 17.14 6.77 -8.88
CA VAL A 150 16.78 7.11 -7.51
C VAL A 150 16.81 8.62 -7.36
N GLU A 151 15.66 9.21 -7.04
CA GLU A 151 15.50 10.65 -6.80
C GLU A 151 15.78 11.03 -5.34
N GLY A 152 15.43 10.15 -4.42
CA GLY A 152 15.63 10.34 -2.99
C GLY A 152 14.95 9.24 -2.20
N CYS A 153 15.31 9.12 -0.93
CA CYS A 153 14.72 8.13 -0.04
C CYS A 153 14.18 8.78 1.23
N GLN A 154 13.07 8.25 1.71
CA GLN A 154 12.48 8.61 2.99
C GLN A 154 12.35 7.36 3.86
N VAL A 155 12.60 7.47 5.15
CA VAL A 155 12.47 6.39 6.12
C VAL A 155 11.48 6.77 7.21
N THR A 156 10.62 5.84 7.59
CA THR A 156 9.85 5.94 8.82
C THR A 156 10.36 4.95 9.85
N VAL A 157 9.98 5.19 11.10
CA VAL A 157 10.26 4.32 12.24
C VAL A 157 8.96 4.16 13.01
N ASP A 158 8.52 2.92 13.20
CA ASP A 158 7.34 2.65 14.03
C ASP A 158 7.71 2.59 15.54
N GLY A 159 6.71 2.37 16.39
CA GLY A 159 6.90 2.28 17.84
C GLY A 159 7.77 1.10 18.29
N ASP A 160 7.93 0.06 17.46
CA ASP A 160 8.80 -1.09 17.71
C ASP A 160 10.24 -0.85 17.21
N GLY A 161 10.50 0.29 16.57
CA GLY A 161 11.79 0.58 15.95
C GLY A 161 11.97 -0.03 14.55
N LYS A 162 10.95 -0.68 13.99
CA LYS A 162 10.99 -1.20 12.62
C LYS A 162 10.95 -0.05 11.63
N ARG A 163 11.67 -0.22 10.53
CA ARG A 163 11.88 0.83 9.54
C ARG A 163 11.34 0.41 8.20
N MET A 164 10.65 1.33 7.56
CA MET A 164 10.24 1.22 6.17
C MET A 164 10.94 2.33 5.40
N ILE A 165 11.63 1.96 4.32
CA ILE A 165 12.14 2.94 3.36
C ILE A 165 11.13 3.10 2.23
N THR A 166 10.94 4.32 1.76
CA THR A 166 10.29 4.66 0.50
C THR A 166 11.34 5.24 -0.42
N VAL A 167 11.59 4.57 -1.53
CA VAL A 167 12.48 5.05 -2.59
C VAL A 167 11.63 5.79 -3.61
N LYS A 168 11.97 7.05 -3.91
CA LYS A 168 11.38 7.81 -5.00
C LYS A 168 12.19 7.58 -6.27
N PHE A 169 11.49 7.32 -7.36
CA PHE A 169 12.09 7.05 -8.66
C PHE A 169 11.63 8.07 -9.70
N ARG A 170 12.51 8.31 -10.67
CA ARG A 170 12.25 9.15 -11.85
C ARG A 170 12.42 8.35 -13.13
N LYS A 171 11.87 8.84 -14.24
CA LYS A 171 12.36 8.48 -15.58
C LYS A 171 13.72 9.13 -15.79
N SER A 172 14.72 8.35 -16.20
CA SER A 172 16.08 8.80 -16.50
C SER A 172 16.40 8.55 -17.97
N TYR A 173 17.64 8.84 -18.37
CA TYR A 173 18.19 8.58 -19.69
C TYR A 173 19.64 8.10 -19.57
N VAL A 174 20.09 7.37 -20.59
CA VAL A 174 21.48 7.00 -20.80
C VAL A 174 21.89 7.29 -22.24
N ASN A 175 23.16 7.62 -22.46
CA ASN A 175 23.76 7.77 -23.79
C ASN A 175 24.87 6.75 -23.98
N VAL A 176 24.64 5.82 -24.91
CA VAL A 176 25.57 4.76 -25.28
C VAL A 176 25.97 4.95 -26.73
N LYS A 177 27.23 5.33 -26.96
CA LYS A 177 27.80 5.54 -28.30
C LYS A 177 26.95 6.48 -29.19
N GLY A 178 26.35 7.51 -28.61
CA GLY A 178 25.53 8.50 -29.33
C GLY A 178 24.04 8.19 -29.35
N LEU A 179 23.63 6.97 -28.99
CA LEU A 179 22.23 6.61 -28.84
C LEU A 179 21.72 7.04 -27.46
N VAL A 180 20.78 7.98 -27.42
CA VAL A 180 20.10 8.41 -26.19
C VAL A 180 18.83 7.60 -26.03
N SER A 181 18.70 6.92 -24.90
CA SER A 181 17.54 6.09 -24.55
C SER A 181 17.02 6.50 -23.18
N ASN A 182 15.70 6.49 -22.99
CA ASN A 182 15.14 6.61 -21.64
C ASN A 182 15.52 5.36 -20.81
N THR A 183 15.47 5.46 -19.49
CA THR A 183 15.60 4.34 -18.55
C THR A 183 14.59 4.54 -17.44
N PHE A 184 13.80 3.51 -17.16
CA PHE A 184 12.69 3.58 -16.21
C PHE A 184 12.39 2.21 -15.62
N ILE A 185 11.64 2.16 -14.52
CA ILE A 185 11.16 0.90 -13.95
C ILE A 185 9.77 0.61 -14.52
N ASP A 186 9.65 -0.49 -15.25
CA ASP A 186 8.41 -0.90 -15.92
C ASP A 186 7.69 -1.99 -15.09
N PRO A 187 6.51 -1.69 -14.52
CA PRO A 187 5.82 -2.62 -13.64
C PRO A 187 4.90 -3.60 -14.38
N ARG A 188 4.67 -3.45 -15.71
CA ARG A 188 3.62 -4.18 -16.44
C ARG A 188 3.84 -5.70 -16.42
N ASN A 189 5.09 -6.12 -16.60
CA ASN A 189 5.48 -7.52 -16.71
C ASN A 189 6.41 -7.98 -15.57
N SER A 190 6.77 -7.09 -14.66
CA SER A 190 7.49 -7.44 -13.43
C SER A 190 7.06 -6.53 -12.30
N LYS A 191 6.39 -7.11 -11.31
CA LYS A 191 6.00 -6.39 -10.11
C LYS A 191 7.24 -5.99 -9.30
N PRO A 192 7.39 -4.71 -8.90
CA PRO A 192 8.47 -4.27 -8.03
C PRO A 192 8.53 -5.08 -6.73
N GLY A 193 9.74 -5.45 -6.34
CA GLY A 193 9.98 -6.25 -5.15
C GLY A 193 11.38 -6.08 -4.59
N TYR A 194 11.67 -6.81 -3.52
CA TYR A 194 12.94 -6.81 -2.82
C TYR A 194 13.22 -8.20 -2.28
N TYR A 195 14.48 -8.48 -1.95
CA TYR A 195 14.85 -9.67 -1.20
C TYR A 195 14.85 -9.34 0.29
N ASP A 196 14.11 -10.12 1.07
CA ASP A 196 14.07 -9.96 2.52
C ASP A 196 15.36 -10.45 3.20
N MET A 197 15.37 -10.46 4.53
CA MET A 197 16.56 -10.80 5.31
C MET A 197 17.00 -12.25 5.15
N ASP A 198 16.08 -13.13 4.76
CA ASP A 198 16.32 -14.55 4.48
C ASP A 198 16.67 -14.80 3.00
N GLY A 199 16.71 -13.73 2.19
CA GLY A 199 16.99 -13.81 0.76
C GLY A 199 15.81 -14.33 -0.05
N ILE A 200 14.58 -14.19 0.46
CA ILE A 200 13.36 -14.55 -0.26
C ILE A 200 12.80 -13.29 -0.94
N LYS A 201 12.41 -13.41 -2.21
CA LYS A 201 11.78 -12.30 -2.95
C LYS A 201 10.39 -12.03 -2.35
N GLN A 202 10.17 -10.78 -1.98
CA GLN A 202 8.89 -10.23 -1.58
C GLN A 202 8.45 -9.15 -2.57
N ASP A 203 7.14 -9.05 -2.80
CA ASP A 203 6.56 -7.93 -3.53
C ASP A 203 6.56 -6.68 -2.65
N ALA A 204 6.71 -5.51 -3.28
CA ALA A 204 6.59 -4.24 -2.59
C ALA A 204 5.36 -3.46 -3.05
N PRO A 205 4.72 -2.66 -2.17
CA PRO A 205 3.83 -1.60 -2.60
C PRO A 205 4.60 -0.55 -3.42
N TYR A 206 3.97 -0.05 -4.47
CA TYR A 206 4.55 0.94 -5.37
C TYR A 206 3.50 1.87 -5.96
N THR A 207 3.94 3.01 -6.46
CA THR A 207 3.13 3.95 -7.24
C THR A 207 3.67 4.05 -8.66
N VAL A 208 2.83 4.48 -9.60
CA VAL A 208 3.22 4.75 -10.99
C VAL A 208 2.98 6.22 -11.35
N SER A 209 3.64 6.71 -12.39
CA SER A 209 3.39 8.04 -12.94
C SER A 209 1.96 8.16 -13.48
N THR A 210 1.37 9.36 -13.40
CA THR A 210 0.03 9.66 -13.94
C THR A 210 0.11 10.53 -15.19
N ASP A 211 1.02 11.52 -15.20
CA ASP A 211 1.07 12.56 -16.23
C ASP A 211 2.29 12.44 -17.16
N ASP A 212 3.18 11.48 -16.90
CA ASP A 212 4.38 11.23 -17.70
C ASP A 212 4.53 9.75 -18.04
N THR A 213 5.15 9.48 -19.18
CA THR A 213 5.37 8.12 -19.71
C THR A 213 6.79 7.97 -20.26
N ALA A 214 7.26 6.73 -20.33
CA ALA A 214 8.49 6.35 -21.03
C ALA A 214 8.17 5.50 -22.26
N ASP A 215 9.06 5.50 -23.25
CA ASP A 215 8.95 4.62 -24.42
C ASP A 215 9.64 3.29 -24.13
N ASP A 216 8.94 2.18 -24.32
CA ASP A 216 9.54 0.84 -24.32
C ASP A 216 10.23 0.50 -25.67
N PRO A 217 10.85 -0.68 -25.84
CA PRO A 217 11.55 -1.03 -27.08
C PRO A 217 10.65 -1.04 -28.33
N GLU A 218 9.36 -1.26 -28.14
CA GLU A 218 8.34 -1.25 -29.20
C GLU A 218 7.83 0.19 -29.49
N GLY A 219 8.19 1.16 -28.65
CA GLY A 219 7.76 2.56 -28.76
C GLY A 219 6.41 2.84 -28.08
N GLU A 220 5.90 1.90 -27.28
CA GLU A 220 4.66 2.09 -26.52
C GLU A 220 4.92 2.97 -25.29
N LYS A 221 3.90 3.78 -24.94
CA LYS A 221 3.97 4.70 -23.80
C LYS A 221 3.63 3.99 -22.49
N VAL A 222 4.56 4.03 -21.54
CA VAL A 222 4.48 3.28 -20.29
C VAL A 222 4.51 4.22 -19.08
N HIS A 223 3.54 4.05 -18.19
CA HIS A 223 3.61 4.64 -16.86
C HIS A 223 4.63 3.87 -16.00
N TYR A 224 5.65 4.57 -15.55
CA TYR A 224 6.78 3.98 -14.84
C TYR A 224 6.59 4.09 -13.32
N VAL A 225 7.30 3.24 -12.57
CA VAL A 225 7.25 3.27 -11.10
C VAL A 225 7.85 4.58 -10.58
N THR A 226 7.10 5.30 -9.74
CA THR A 226 7.52 6.59 -9.13
C THR A 226 7.91 6.45 -7.68
N SER A 227 7.44 5.41 -6.99
CA SER A 227 7.93 5.06 -5.66
C SER A 227 7.75 3.58 -5.36
N MET A 228 8.54 3.05 -4.44
CA MET A 228 8.39 1.72 -3.86
C MET A 228 8.77 1.77 -2.38
N SER A 229 8.08 1.01 -1.55
CA SER A 229 8.40 0.92 -0.11
C SER A 229 8.68 -0.50 0.33
N PHE A 230 9.69 -0.69 1.20
CA PHE A 230 10.04 -2.00 1.75
C PHE A 230 10.73 -1.90 3.12
N PRO A 231 10.74 -2.97 3.94
CA PRO A 231 11.39 -3.00 5.24
C PRO A 231 12.91 -2.92 5.13
N VAL A 232 13.53 -2.21 6.08
CA VAL A 232 14.99 -2.05 6.17
C VAL A 232 15.46 -2.13 7.63
N SER A 233 16.73 -2.44 7.85
CA SER A 233 17.38 -2.42 9.16
C SER A 233 18.65 -1.58 9.14
N LYS A 234 18.96 -0.90 10.25
CA LYS A 234 20.25 -0.21 10.43
C LYS A 234 21.44 -1.16 10.48
N ASP A 235 21.20 -2.44 10.75
CA ASP A 235 22.25 -3.48 10.79
C ASP A 235 22.67 -3.93 9.39
N LYS A 236 21.97 -3.50 8.34
CA LYS A 236 22.33 -3.75 6.93
C LYS A 236 22.34 -2.46 6.12
N THR A 237 23.39 -2.28 5.35
CA THR A 237 23.50 -1.19 4.38
C THR A 237 23.12 -1.63 2.98
N GLU A 238 23.15 -2.92 2.66
CA GLU A 238 22.95 -3.44 1.30
C GLU A 238 21.70 -4.34 1.19
N TYR A 239 20.94 -4.10 0.12
CA TYR A 239 19.70 -4.79 -0.24
C TYR A 239 19.72 -5.12 -1.73
N PHE A 240 18.93 -6.10 -2.15
CA PHE A 240 18.71 -6.41 -3.55
C PHE A 240 17.27 -6.13 -3.93
N LEU A 241 17.07 -5.35 -4.99
CA LEU A 241 15.75 -4.99 -5.49
C LEU A 241 15.41 -5.83 -6.72
N TRP A 242 14.17 -6.30 -6.78
CA TRP A 242 13.59 -6.98 -7.92
C TRP A 242 12.86 -5.95 -8.78
N LEU A 243 13.54 -5.41 -9.79
CA LEU A 243 13.01 -4.35 -10.65
C LEU A 243 13.31 -4.64 -12.11
N TYR A 244 12.33 -4.48 -13.00
CA TYR A 244 12.59 -4.47 -14.44
C TYR A 244 12.96 -3.05 -14.88
N LEU A 245 14.25 -2.80 -15.11
CA LEU A 245 14.72 -1.54 -15.67
C LEU A 245 14.58 -1.62 -17.19
N ASN A 246 13.55 -1.01 -17.73
CA ASN A 246 13.27 -0.96 -19.15
C ASN A 246 13.79 0.33 -19.80
N SER A 247 13.82 0.35 -21.13
CA SER A 247 14.25 1.50 -21.93
C SER A 247 13.59 1.47 -23.30
N SER A 248 13.79 2.52 -24.10
CA SER A 248 13.39 2.55 -25.51
C SER A 248 14.23 1.66 -26.43
N VAL A 249 15.08 0.78 -25.88
CA VAL A 249 15.99 -0.10 -26.64
C VAL A 249 15.94 -1.53 -26.12
N MET A 250 16.19 -1.71 -24.82
CA MET A 250 16.21 -3.01 -24.15
C MET A 250 16.10 -2.87 -22.62
N GLY A 251 15.53 -3.87 -21.95
CA GLY A 251 15.42 -3.92 -20.51
C GLY A 251 16.34 -4.93 -19.83
N ALA A 252 16.50 -4.77 -18.53
CA ALA A 252 17.20 -5.69 -17.64
C ALA A 252 16.34 -5.92 -16.39
N GLN A 253 15.93 -7.17 -16.19
CA GLN A 253 15.39 -7.57 -14.90
C GLN A 253 16.54 -7.57 -13.90
N SER A 254 16.37 -6.91 -12.78
CA SER A 254 17.33 -6.93 -11.66
C SER A 254 16.82 -7.82 -10.54
N GLY A 255 17.74 -8.35 -9.74
CA GLY A 255 17.44 -9.15 -8.56
C GLY A 255 18.68 -9.27 -7.67
N ASP A 256 18.89 -10.44 -7.06
CA ASP A 256 20.10 -10.71 -6.27
C ASP A 256 21.35 -11.06 -7.13
N GLY A 257 21.19 -11.08 -8.45
CA GLY A 257 22.27 -11.33 -9.42
C GLY A 257 22.73 -12.78 -9.51
N LYS A 258 22.04 -13.73 -8.86
CA LYS A 258 22.40 -15.16 -8.87
C LYS A 258 21.73 -15.97 -9.98
N GLY A 259 20.83 -15.35 -10.73
CA GLY A 259 20.11 -16.00 -11.80
C GLY A 259 20.89 -16.03 -13.11
N THR A 260 20.25 -16.53 -14.17
CA THR A 260 20.86 -16.70 -15.50
C THR A 260 20.15 -15.90 -16.59
N ALA A 261 18.96 -15.37 -16.29
CA ALA A 261 18.14 -14.64 -17.26
C ALA A 261 18.91 -13.47 -17.91
N GLY A 262 18.65 -13.31 -19.20
CA GLY A 262 19.28 -12.35 -20.08
C GLY A 262 18.61 -10.98 -20.07
N PRO A 263 18.99 -10.11 -21.03
CA PRO A 263 18.23 -8.89 -21.28
C PRO A 263 16.82 -9.21 -21.81
N ASN A 264 15.88 -8.28 -21.63
CA ASN A 264 14.47 -8.39 -22.09
C ASN A 264 13.68 -9.58 -21.52
N GLU A 265 14.09 -10.11 -20.38
CA GLU A 265 13.39 -11.20 -19.68
C GLU A 265 12.78 -10.65 -18.38
N PRO A 266 11.68 -9.87 -18.45
CA PRO A 266 11.04 -9.31 -17.26
C PRO A 266 10.52 -10.42 -16.36
N ASN A 267 10.64 -10.21 -15.05
CA ASN A 267 10.23 -11.14 -14.00
C ASN A 267 10.92 -12.52 -14.03
N GLU A 268 12.05 -12.64 -14.71
CA GLU A 268 12.91 -13.81 -14.66
C GLU A 268 14.10 -13.60 -13.72
N HIS A 269 14.57 -14.68 -13.07
CA HIS A 269 15.72 -14.58 -12.17
C HIS A 269 16.99 -14.38 -12.98
N SER A 270 17.50 -13.14 -12.96
CA SER A 270 18.59 -12.70 -13.84
C SER A 270 19.96 -12.65 -13.15
N LYS A 271 20.97 -12.47 -13.99
CA LYS A 271 22.36 -12.19 -13.58
C LYS A 271 22.61 -10.73 -13.17
N TYR A 272 21.65 -9.84 -13.33
CA TYR A 272 21.82 -8.42 -13.04
C TYR A 272 21.46 -8.14 -11.57
N ALA A 273 22.45 -7.78 -10.77
CA ALA A 273 22.20 -7.39 -9.38
C ALA A 273 21.54 -6.00 -9.32
N GLY A 274 20.40 -5.89 -8.63
CA GLY A 274 19.75 -4.64 -8.25
C GLY A 274 20.26 -4.15 -6.90
N LYS A 275 21.55 -3.83 -6.82
CA LYS A 275 22.21 -3.54 -5.55
C LYS A 275 21.81 -2.15 -5.04
N PHE A 276 21.05 -2.12 -3.97
CA PHE A 276 20.59 -0.91 -3.29
C PHE A 276 21.37 -0.73 -1.99
N THR A 277 22.04 0.41 -1.85
CA THR A 277 22.90 0.70 -0.69
C THR A 277 22.41 1.95 0.02
N VAL A 278 22.09 1.81 1.31
CA VAL A 278 21.64 2.88 2.19
C VAL A 278 22.81 3.41 3.01
N ASP A 279 22.99 4.73 3.02
CA ASP A 279 23.94 5.40 3.91
C ASP A 279 23.23 5.86 5.19
N TRP A 280 23.26 5.01 6.21
CA TRP A 280 22.61 5.31 7.49
C TRP A 280 23.23 6.50 8.24
N SER A 281 24.43 6.95 7.87
CA SER A 281 25.06 8.11 8.49
C SER A 281 24.38 9.43 8.10
N THR A 282 23.60 9.44 7.01
CA THR A 282 22.89 10.63 6.51
C THR A 282 21.43 10.69 6.95
N LEU A 283 21.01 9.79 7.85
CA LEU A 283 19.65 9.78 8.37
C LEU A 283 19.36 11.05 9.18
N THR A 284 18.47 11.91 8.67
CA THR A 284 18.04 13.14 9.34
C THR A 284 16.52 13.29 9.28
N GLU A 285 15.93 14.02 10.22
CA GLU A 285 14.51 14.40 10.09
C GLU A 285 14.28 15.26 8.84
N GLU A 286 13.09 15.15 8.25
CA GLU A 286 12.67 15.96 7.09
C GLU A 286 12.00 17.28 7.47
#